data_AF-A0A1Y5HQ58-F1
#
_entry.id   AF-A0A1Y5HQ58-F1
#
_cell.length_a   1.000
_cell.length_b   1.000
_cell.length_c   1.000
_cell.angle_alpha   90.00
_cell.angle_beta   90.00
_cell.angle_gamma   90.00
#
_symmetry.space_group_name_H-M   'P 1'
#
loop_
_entity.id
_entity.type
_entity.pdbx_description
1 polymer ?
#
loop_
_entity_poly.entity_id
_entity_poly.type
_entity_poly.pdbx_seq_one_letter_code
_entity_poly.pdbx_strand_id
1 'polypeptide(L)'
;VAGLVDYLRDEGVSHVVDATHPFAAQMSANAVAACAEAGVELCALERMPWLATEGDDWVMVADMAAAVAALPEQGARVFLAIGKQNLDVFATKPGNHYLLRLVDAPETALPLPSNTVVIARGPFDGVADEALMRDHAITHVVAKNAGGMGAEAKLVAARALGLPIVMIDRPQLPERHVLCRVDEVMAWLDHS
;
A
#
# COMPACT_ATOMS: atom_id res chain seq x y z
N VAL A 1 -3.05 -19.54 10.39
CA VAL A 1 -2.06 -19.58 11.49
C VAL A 1 -1.44 -20.96 11.61
N ALA A 2 -2.20 -22.05 11.82
CA ALA A 2 -1.68 -23.41 11.98
C ALA A 2 -0.55 -23.81 11.00
N GLY A 3 -0.76 -23.64 9.68
CA GLY A 3 0.30 -23.99 8.71
C GLY A 3 1.59 -23.17 8.84
N LEU A 4 1.53 -21.93 9.33
CA LEU A 4 2.74 -21.15 9.62
C LEU A 4 3.42 -21.65 10.90
N VAL A 5 2.65 -22.04 11.93
CA VAL A 5 3.19 -22.64 13.16
C VAL A 5 3.93 -23.94 12.85
N ASP A 6 3.31 -24.82 12.06
CA ASP A 6 3.90 -26.09 11.64
C ASP A 6 5.20 -25.84 10.88
N TYR A 7 5.19 -24.92 9.91
CA TYR A 7 6.38 -24.53 9.17
C TYR A 7 7.51 -24.01 10.06
N LEU A 8 7.21 -23.13 11.02
CA LEU A 8 8.22 -22.59 11.94
C LEU A 8 8.88 -23.70 12.78
N ARG A 9 8.11 -24.70 13.20
CA ARG A 9 8.60 -25.85 13.98
C ARG A 9 9.39 -26.83 13.12
N ASP A 10 8.84 -27.20 11.97
CA ASP A 10 9.43 -28.19 11.06
C ASP A 10 10.78 -27.72 10.50
N GLU A 11 10.88 -26.42 10.17
CA GLU A 11 12.11 -25.82 9.66
C GLU A 11 13.06 -25.33 10.77
N GLY A 12 12.66 -25.45 12.05
CA GLY A 12 13.47 -25.01 13.18
C GLY A 12 13.80 -23.50 13.13
N VAL A 13 12.84 -22.68 12.69
CA VAL A 13 13.03 -21.23 12.57
C VAL A 13 13.19 -20.62 13.97
N SER A 14 14.30 -19.93 14.20
CA SER A 14 14.57 -19.25 15.48
C SER A 14 14.02 -17.82 15.53
N HIS A 15 14.00 -17.13 14.40
CA HIS A 15 13.59 -15.73 14.29
C HIS A 15 12.79 -15.47 13.02
N VAL A 16 11.79 -14.61 13.12
CA VAL A 16 11.03 -14.09 11.98
C VAL A 16 11.23 -12.59 11.86
N VAL A 17 11.60 -12.15 10.65
CA VAL A 17 11.58 -10.73 10.28
C VAL A 17 10.41 -10.51 9.33
N ASP A 18 9.32 -9.93 9.84
CA ASP A 18 8.20 -9.51 9.00
C ASP A 18 8.57 -8.23 8.24
N ALA A 19 9.07 -8.40 7.02
CA ALA A 19 9.35 -7.33 6.06
C ALA A 19 8.26 -7.22 4.98
N THR A 20 7.03 -7.69 5.26
CA THR A 20 5.92 -7.59 4.31
C THR A 20 5.47 -6.14 4.12
N HIS A 21 4.62 -5.90 3.10
CA HIS A 21 4.07 -4.57 2.87
C HIS A 21 3.21 -4.14 4.08
N PRO A 22 3.21 -2.86 4.54
CA PRO A 22 2.41 -2.42 5.71
C PRO A 22 0.89 -2.60 5.60
N PHE A 23 0.39 -2.95 4.41
CA PHE A 23 -1.02 -3.25 4.15
C PHE A 23 -1.30 -4.75 4.04
N ALA A 24 -0.29 -5.61 4.17
CA ALA A 24 -0.40 -7.06 4.21
C ALA A 24 -0.84 -7.54 5.61
N ALA A 25 -1.87 -6.90 6.16
CA ALA A 25 -2.20 -7.00 7.58
C ALA A 25 -2.48 -8.42 8.06
N GLN A 26 -3.12 -9.22 7.20
CA GLN A 26 -3.40 -10.61 7.49
C GLN A 26 -2.12 -11.42 7.68
N MET A 27 -1.08 -11.18 6.87
CA MET A 27 0.18 -11.90 7.00
C MET A 27 0.92 -11.48 8.27
N SER A 28 0.97 -10.19 8.57
CA SER A 28 1.57 -9.68 9.81
C SER A 28 0.84 -10.21 11.06
N ALA A 29 -0.49 -10.20 11.06
CA ALA A 29 -1.27 -10.76 12.17
C ALA A 29 -1.05 -12.28 12.32
N ASN A 30 -0.96 -13.00 11.21
CA ASN A 30 -0.63 -14.43 11.22
C ASN A 30 0.78 -14.68 11.77
N ALA A 31 1.76 -13.84 11.41
CA ALA A 31 3.13 -13.94 11.90
C ALA A 31 3.19 -13.72 13.42
N VAL A 32 2.52 -12.67 13.93
CA VAL A 32 2.43 -12.42 15.38
C VAL A 32 1.84 -13.63 16.11
N ALA A 33 0.70 -14.14 15.65
CA ALA A 33 0.05 -15.28 16.28
C ALA A 33 0.91 -16.56 16.22
N ALA A 34 1.51 -16.85 15.05
CA ALA A 34 2.29 -18.07 14.87
C ALA A 34 3.60 -18.06 15.64
N CYS A 35 4.29 -16.91 15.68
CA CYS A 35 5.54 -16.76 16.43
C CYS A 35 5.29 -16.91 17.94
N ALA A 36 4.22 -16.29 18.45
CA ALA A 36 3.81 -16.45 19.84
C ALA A 36 3.48 -17.91 20.20
N GLU A 37 2.83 -18.66 19.30
CA GLU A 37 2.49 -20.07 19.53
C GLU A 37 3.69 -21.03 19.37
N ALA A 38 4.60 -20.73 18.45
CA ALA A 38 5.80 -21.53 18.20
C ALA A 38 6.94 -21.22 19.17
N GLY A 39 6.87 -20.13 19.94
CA GLY A 39 7.96 -19.64 20.78
C GLY A 39 9.13 -19.08 19.97
N VAL A 40 8.82 -18.44 18.84
CA VAL A 40 9.79 -17.86 17.90
C VAL A 40 9.82 -16.34 18.07
N GLU A 41 11.00 -15.76 18.09
CA GLU A 41 11.18 -14.32 18.21
C GLU A 41 10.77 -13.60 16.91
N LEU A 42 10.10 -12.45 17.04
CA LEU A 42 9.54 -11.71 15.91
C LEU A 42 9.87 -10.22 15.99
N CYS A 43 10.44 -9.69 14.91
CA CYS A 43 10.45 -8.25 14.64
C CYS A 43 9.77 -7.95 13.30
N ALA A 44 9.19 -6.75 13.16
CA ALA A 44 8.72 -6.22 11.89
C ALA A 44 9.68 -5.15 11.39
N LEU A 45 10.13 -5.28 10.14
CA LEU A 45 10.88 -4.23 9.45
C LEU A 45 9.88 -3.34 8.69
N GLU A 46 9.47 -2.24 9.31
CA GLU A 46 8.43 -1.36 8.79
C GLU A 46 8.96 0.05 8.57
N ARG A 47 8.76 0.59 7.37
CA ARG A 47 9.12 1.99 7.09
C ARG A 47 8.12 2.92 7.76
N MET A 48 8.55 4.11 8.18
CA MET A 48 7.63 5.13 8.69
C MET A 48 6.57 5.54 7.64
N PRO A 49 5.34 5.87 8.06
CA PRO A 49 4.33 6.40 7.16
C PRO A 49 4.80 7.74 6.57
N TRP A 50 4.35 8.07 5.37
CA TRP A 50 4.56 9.42 4.85
C TRP A 50 3.72 10.40 5.66
N LEU A 51 4.28 11.59 5.85
CA LEU A 51 3.62 12.73 6.48
C LEU A 51 3.36 13.79 5.42
N ALA A 52 2.19 14.43 5.49
CA ALA A 52 1.88 15.55 4.61
C ALA A 52 2.86 16.71 4.86
N THR A 53 3.27 17.35 3.78
CA THR A 53 4.18 18.51 3.77
C THR A 53 3.48 19.70 3.13
N GLU A 54 4.13 20.87 3.12
CA GLU A 54 3.56 22.06 2.49
C GLU A 54 3.21 21.80 1.01
N GLY A 55 1.99 22.16 0.61
CA GLY A 55 1.45 21.95 -0.73
C GLY A 55 0.75 20.59 -0.94
N ASP A 56 0.82 19.67 0.03
CA ASP A 56 0.00 18.45 -0.01
C ASP A 56 -1.46 18.73 0.35
N ASP A 57 -2.39 18.22 -0.47
CA ASP A 57 -3.82 18.22 -0.19
C ASP A 57 -4.28 16.79 0.10
N TRP A 58 -4.12 16.33 1.34
CA TRP A 58 -4.43 14.95 1.72
C TRP A 58 -5.75 14.85 2.47
N VAL A 59 -6.59 13.91 2.02
CA VAL A 59 -7.77 13.45 2.76
C VAL A 59 -7.44 12.08 3.34
N MET A 60 -7.17 12.05 4.65
CA MET A 60 -6.89 10.80 5.37
C MET A 60 -8.17 10.00 5.56
N VAL A 61 -8.14 8.71 5.20
CA VAL A 61 -9.29 7.80 5.34
C VAL A 61 -8.85 6.47 5.97
N ALA A 62 -9.74 5.85 6.75
CA ALA A 62 -9.40 4.65 7.52
C ALA A 62 -9.23 3.39 6.66
N ASP A 63 -9.93 3.29 5.53
CA ASP A 63 -9.98 2.08 4.71
C ASP A 63 -10.40 2.37 3.25
N MET A 64 -10.50 1.30 2.45
CA MET A 64 -10.89 1.38 1.04
C MET A 64 -12.32 1.88 0.83
N ALA A 65 -13.26 1.56 1.74
CA ALA A 65 -14.65 1.99 1.62
C ALA A 65 -14.76 3.49 1.88
N ALA A 66 -14.06 3.99 2.90
CA ALA A 66 -13.92 5.42 3.16
C ALA A 66 -13.21 6.15 2.01
N ALA A 67 -12.22 5.51 1.36
CA ALA A 67 -11.58 6.07 0.17
C ALA A 67 -12.56 6.27 -0.98
N VAL A 68 -13.43 5.29 -1.23
CA VAL A 68 -14.48 5.41 -2.26
C VAL A 68 -15.47 6.51 -1.88
N ALA A 69 -15.90 6.56 -0.61
CA ALA A 69 -16.81 7.58 -0.11
C ALA A 69 -16.26 9.01 -0.29
N ALA A 70 -14.95 9.20 -0.15
CA ALA A 70 -14.29 10.50 -0.32
C ALA A 70 -14.19 10.99 -1.79
N LEU A 71 -14.40 10.11 -2.78
CA LEU A 71 -14.36 10.50 -4.19
C LEU A 71 -15.66 11.17 -4.65
N PRO A 72 -15.65 12.02 -5.68
CA PRO A 72 -16.87 12.50 -6.33
C PRO A 72 -17.73 11.34 -6.87
N GLU A 73 -19.05 11.52 -6.96
CA GLU A 73 -19.95 10.49 -7.51
C GLU A 73 -19.75 10.26 -9.02
N GLN A 74 -19.35 11.31 -9.76
CA GLN A 74 -19.16 11.25 -11.20
C GLN A 74 -18.18 12.31 -11.71
N GLY A 75 -17.62 12.08 -12.90
CA GLY A 75 -16.77 13.03 -13.62
C GLY A 75 -15.32 13.11 -13.12
N ALA A 76 -14.97 12.40 -12.05
CA ALA A 76 -13.59 12.33 -11.59
C ALA A 76 -12.75 11.40 -12.47
N ARG A 77 -11.46 11.71 -12.59
CA ARG A 77 -10.46 10.89 -13.25
C ARG A 77 -9.45 10.48 -12.19
N VAL A 78 -9.63 9.28 -11.66
CA VAL A 78 -9.02 8.84 -10.40
C VAL A 78 -7.84 7.94 -10.72
N PHE A 79 -6.65 8.31 -10.25
CA PHE A 79 -5.50 7.42 -10.28
C PHE A 79 -5.50 6.50 -9.06
N LEU A 80 -5.84 5.23 -9.28
CA LEU A 80 -5.84 4.17 -8.28
C LEU A 80 -4.43 3.59 -8.12
N ALA A 81 -3.60 4.24 -7.32
CA ALA A 81 -2.23 3.81 -7.03
C ALA A 81 -2.18 2.76 -5.88
N ILE A 82 -3.07 1.78 -5.94
CA ILE A 82 -3.33 0.78 -4.88
C ILE A 82 -3.04 -0.68 -5.30
N GLY A 83 -2.65 -0.88 -6.56
CA GLY A 83 -2.40 -2.19 -7.18
C GLY A 83 -3.68 -2.83 -7.74
N LYS A 84 -3.68 -4.16 -7.87
CA LYS A 84 -4.79 -4.95 -8.46
C LYS A 84 -5.85 -5.46 -7.47
N GLN A 85 -5.59 -5.34 -6.17
CA GLN A 85 -6.48 -5.85 -5.13
C GLN A 85 -7.51 -4.79 -4.72
N ASN A 86 -8.71 -5.24 -4.33
CA ASN A 86 -9.81 -4.40 -3.84
C ASN A 86 -10.25 -3.32 -4.84
N LEU A 87 -10.30 -3.66 -6.13
CA LEU A 87 -10.78 -2.74 -7.17
C LEU A 87 -12.32 -2.72 -7.27
N ASP A 88 -12.96 -3.80 -6.86
CA ASP A 88 -14.41 -4.01 -6.87
C ASP A 88 -15.18 -2.94 -6.08
N VAL A 89 -14.63 -2.46 -4.96
CA VAL A 89 -15.28 -1.43 -4.14
C VAL A 89 -15.47 -0.11 -4.90
N PHE A 90 -14.59 0.21 -5.86
CA PHE A 90 -14.69 1.42 -6.69
C PHE A 90 -15.74 1.31 -7.81
N ALA A 91 -16.23 0.10 -8.10
CA ALA A 91 -17.32 -0.12 -9.05
C ALA A 91 -18.64 0.54 -8.60
N THR A 92 -18.76 0.87 -7.30
CA THR A 92 -19.90 1.59 -6.73
C THR A 92 -20.01 3.04 -7.18
N LYS A 93 -18.94 3.63 -7.74
CA LYS A 93 -18.93 4.97 -8.35
C LYS A 93 -18.59 4.88 -9.85
N PRO A 94 -19.52 4.36 -10.68
CA PRO A 94 -19.26 4.07 -12.09
C PRO A 94 -19.19 5.33 -12.96
N GLY A 95 -19.63 6.49 -12.46
CA GLY A 95 -19.55 7.78 -13.15
C GLY A 95 -18.14 8.36 -13.25
N ASN A 96 -17.15 7.73 -12.59
CA ASN A 96 -15.75 8.11 -12.63
C ASN A 96 -14.96 7.24 -13.62
N HIS A 97 -13.83 7.78 -14.08
CA HIS A 97 -12.83 7.04 -14.83
C HIS A 97 -11.65 6.67 -13.93
N TYR A 98 -11.19 5.42 -14.00
CA TYR A 98 -10.12 4.91 -13.14
C TYR A 98 -8.85 4.58 -13.93
N LEU A 99 -7.78 5.32 -13.68
CA LEU A 99 -6.44 4.95 -14.12
C LEU A 99 -5.84 3.96 -13.13
N LEU A 100 -5.33 2.84 -13.64
CA LEU A 100 -4.67 1.79 -12.88
C LEU A 100 -3.24 1.66 -13.35
N ARG A 101 -2.33 1.43 -12.41
CA ARG A 101 -0.95 1.03 -12.70
C ARG A 101 -0.69 -0.36 -12.15
N LEU A 102 -0.56 -1.34 -13.05
CA LEU A 102 -0.39 -2.76 -12.72
C LEU A 102 0.99 -3.24 -13.16
N VAL A 103 1.53 -4.25 -12.48
CA VAL A 103 2.81 -4.86 -12.87
C VAL A 103 2.64 -5.78 -14.06
N ASP A 104 1.57 -6.57 -14.06
CA ASP A 104 1.23 -7.53 -15.11
C ASP A 104 -0.15 -7.20 -15.66
N ALA A 105 -0.38 -7.53 -16.94
CA ALA A 105 -1.69 -7.37 -17.55
C ALA A 105 -2.73 -8.24 -16.83
N PRO A 106 -3.96 -7.74 -16.62
CA PRO A 106 -5.00 -8.52 -15.98
C PRO A 106 -5.43 -9.68 -16.90
N GLU A 107 -5.51 -10.89 -16.35
CA GLU A 107 -5.95 -12.08 -17.08
C GLU A 107 -7.46 -12.06 -17.37
N THR A 108 -8.22 -11.33 -16.55
CA THR A 108 -9.67 -11.18 -16.65
C THR A 108 -10.06 -9.71 -16.71
N ALA A 109 -11.29 -9.44 -17.16
CA ALA A 109 -11.83 -8.09 -17.16
C ALA A 109 -11.87 -7.55 -15.73
N LEU A 110 -11.42 -6.30 -15.57
CA LEU A 110 -11.44 -5.60 -14.29
C LEU A 110 -12.89 -5.23 -13.92
N PRO A 111 -13.24 -5.17 -12.62
CA PRO A 111 -14.60 -4.89 -12.16
C PRO A 111 -15.00 -3.41 -12.31
N LEU A 112 -14.32 -2.63 -13.16
CA LEU A 112 -14.48 -1.18 -13.30
C LEU A 112 -15.01 -0.85 -14.69
N PRO A 113 -16.18 -0.20 -14.82
CA PRO A 113 -16.83 0.03 -16.11
C PRO A 113 -16.05 1.00 -17.01
N SER A 114 -15.37 1.99 -16.43
CA SER A 114 -14.52 2.94 -17.14
C SER A 114 -13.13 2.95 -16.51
N ASN A 115 -12.17 2.30 -17.16
CA ASN A 115 -10.81 2.22 -16.67
C ASN A 115 -9.78 2.31 -17.80
N THR A 116 -8.56 2.65 -17.42
CA THR A 116 -7.37 2.54 -18.27
C THR A 116 -6.26 1.92 -17.46
N VAL A 117 -5.57 0.95 -18.03
CA VAL A 117 -4.49 0.22 -17.37
C VAL A 117 -3.17 0.58 -18.02
N VAL A 118 -2.22 1.00 -17.20
CA VAL A 118 -0.81 1.16 -17.56
C VAL A 118 -0.03 0.03 -16.91
N ILE A 119 0.73 -0.70 -17.73
CA ILE A 119 1.62 -1.76 -17.26
C ILE A 119 2.99 -1.15 -16.98
N ALA A 120 3.36 -1.11 -15.71
CA ALA A 120 4.64 -0.55 -15.28
C ALA A 120 5.10 -1.16 -13.95
N ARG A 121 6.42 -1.32 -13.81
CA ARG A 121 7.08 -1.74 -12.58
C ARG A 121 7.98 -0.62 -12.10
N GLY A 122 7.95 -0.35 -10.78
CA GLY A 122 8.79 0.66 -10.17
C GLY A 122 10.29 0.27 -10.13
N PRO A 123 11.16 1.16 -9.63
CA PRO A 123 10.83 2.43 -8.97
C PRO A 123 10.23 3.46 -9.93
N PHE A 124 9.33 4.30 -9.42
CA PHE A 124 8.69 5.36 -10.20
C PHE A 124 9.41 6.69 -9.97
N ASP A 125 9.37 7.55 -10.99
CA ASP A 125 9.95 8.89 -10.99
C ASP A 125 8.84 9.94 -10.92
N GLY A 126 9.09 11.05 -10.23
CA GLY A 126 8.11 12.12 -10.03
C GLY A 126 7.71 12.81 -11.32
N VAL A 127 8.66 13.06 -12.23
CA VAL A 127 8.38 13.72 -13.52
C VAL A 127 7.57 12.80 -14.44
N ALA A 128 7.90 11.51 -14.45
CA ALA A 128 7.13 10.50 -15.17
C ALA A 128 5.71 10.34 -14.61
N ASP A 129 5.54 10.33 -13.29
CA ASP A 129 4.22 10.27 -12.65
C ASP A 129 3.41 11.55 -12.92
N GLU A 130 4.06 12.72 -12.96
CA GLU A 130 3.43 14.00 -13.32
C GLU A 130 2.94 14.01 -14.77
N ALA A 131 3.78 13.55 -15.71
CA ALA A 131 3.40 13.40 -17.11
C ALA A 131 2.23 12.43 -17.28
N LEU A 132 2.29 11.27 -16.61
CA LEU A 132 1.20 10.29 -16.60
C LEU A 132 -0.11 10.91 -16.10
N MET A 133 -0.05 11.64 -14.99
CA MET A 133 -1.25 12.30 -14.44
C MET A 133 -1.81 13.36 -15.38
N ARG A 134 -0.96 14.12 -16.09
CA ARG A 134 -1.40 15.09 -17.11
C ARG A 134 -2.03 14.43 -18.32
N ASP A 135 -1.36 13.42 -18.90
CA ASP A 135 -1.81 12.73 -20.10
C ASP A 135 -3.18 12.07 -19.90
N HIS A 136 -3.42 11.58 -18.69
CA HIS A 136 -4.70 11.00 -18.30
C HIS A 136 -5.66 12.00 -17.65
N ALA A 137 -5.33 13.30 -17.59
CA ALA A 137 -6.12 14.36 -16.96
C ALA A 137 -6.64 13.99 -15.57
N ILE A 138 -5.76 13.43 -14.74
CA ILE A 138 -6.10 12.95 -13.39
C ILE A 138 -6.54 14.13 -12.52
N THR A 139 -7.62 13.90 -11.77
CA THR A 139 -8.18 14.88 -10.83
C THR A 139 -8.04 14.46 -9.37
N HIS A 140 -7.88 13.16 -9.09
CA HIS A 140 -7.72 12.63 -7.74
C HIS A 140 -6.73 11.47 -7.74
N VAL A 141 -5.94 11.35 -6.68
CA VAL A 141 -5.07 10.17 -6.46
C VAL A 141 -5.58 9.41 -5.25
N VAL A 142 -5.70 8.09 -5.37
CA VAL A 142 -5.95 7.20 -4.22
C VAL A 142 -4.68 6.42 -3.94
N ALA A 143 -4.19 6.52 -2.71
CA ALA A 143 -2.93 5.90 -2.30
C ALA A 143 -3.06 5.22 -0.94
N LYS A 144 -2.34 4.10 -0.78
CA LYS A 144 -2.08 3.49 0.53
C LYS A 144 -0.88 4.20 1.17
N ASN A 145 -0.94 4.54 2.45
CA ASN A 145 0.20 5.12 3.20
C ASN A 145 1.27 4.07 3.52
N ALA A 146 1.85 3.48 2.47
CA ALA A 146 2.85 2.43 2.57
C ALA A 146 4.16 2.93 3.18
N GLY A 147 4.50 4.21 3.01
CA GLY A 147 5.82 4.73 3.36
C GLY A 147 6.92 4.23 2.43
N GLY A 148 8.11 4.82 2.57
CA GLY A 148 9.31 4.48 1.80
C GLY A 148 9.43 5.18 0.44
N MET A 149 10.66 5.31 -0.06
CA MET A 149 10.95 6.15 -1.23
C MET A 149 10.40 5.59 -2.56
N GLY A 150 10.33 4.27 -2.72
CA GLY A 150 10.06 3.63 -4.02
C GLY A 150 8.67 3.87 -4.63
N ALA A 151 7.72 4.38 -3.83
CA ALA A 151 6.37 4.71 -4.29
C ALA A 151 5.95 6.15 -3.94
N GLU A 152 6.89 6.99 -3.52
CA GLU A 152 6.64 8.39 -3.14
C GLU A 152 6.42 9.30 -4.37
N ALA A 153 6.93 8.91 -5.54
CA ALA A 153 6.85 9.67 -6.80
C ALA A 153 5.45 10.20 -7.12
N LYS A 154 4.41 9.38 -6.94
CA LYS A 154 3.01 9.80 -7.16
C LYS A 154 2.56 10.92 -6.23
N LEU A 155 3.09 10.99 -5.00
CA LEU A 155 2.75 12.03 -4.03
C LEU A 155 3.41 13.34 -4.44
N VAL A 156 4.69 13.28 -4.85
CA VAL A 156 5.42 14.42 -5.39
C VAL A 156 4.74 14.98 -6.65
N ALA A 157 4.35 14.09 -7.58
CA ALA A 157 3.64 14.46 -8.80
C ALA A 157 2.26 15.08 -8.51
N ALA A 158 1.49 14.49 -7.60
CA ALA A 158 0.19 15.02 -7.20
C ALA A 158 0.34 16.42 -6.58
N ARG A 159 1.34 16.63 -5.71
CA ARG A 159 1.67 17.94 -5.14
C ARG A 159 2.03 18.96 -6.21
N ALA A 160 2.89 18.60 -7.15
CA ALA A 160 3.29 19.49 -8.25
C ALA A 160 2.10 19.93 -9.13
N LEU A 161 1.07 19.08 -9.21
CA LEU A 161 -0.17 19.34 -9.95
C LEU A 161 -1.30 19.94 -9.10
N GLY A 162 -1.10 20.08 -7.78
CA GLY A 162 -2.15 20.52 -6.85
C GLY A 162 -3.35 19.57 -6.77
N LEU A 163 -3.12 18.27 -6.94
CA LEU A 163 -4.17 17.25 -6.94
C LEU A 163 -4.44 16.72 -5.52
N PRO A 164 -5.72 16.57 -5.13
CA PRO A 164 -6.07 15.93 -3.87
C PRO A 164 -5.66 14.46 -3.86
N ILE A 165 -5.14 14.02 -2.71
CA ILE A 165 -4.76 12.64 -2.43
C ILE A 165 -5.68 12.07 -1.36
N VAL A 166 -6.50 11.09 -1.73
CA VAL A 166 -7.20 10.25 -0.77
C VAL A 166 -6.21 9.22 -0.25
N MET A 167 -5.68 9.48 0.95
CA MET A 167 -4.63 8.70 1.58
C MET A 167 -5.25 7.72 2.57
N ILE A 168 -5.15 6.43 2.25
CA ILE A 168 -5.64 5.36 3.11
C ILE A 168 -4.61 5.11 4.20
N ASP A 169 -5.06 5.16 5.45
CA ASP A 169 -4.24 4.91 6.62
C ASP A 169 -3.87 3.44 6.76
N ARG A 170 -2.82 3.16 7.54
CA ARG A 170 -2.36 1.78 7.75
C ARG A 170 -3.40 0.99 8.56
N PRO A 171 -3.61 -0.29 8.22
CA PRO A 171 -4.46 -1.16 9.03
C PRO A 171 -3.88 -1.29 10.45
N GLN A 172 -4.76 -1.37 11.44
CA GLN A 172 -4.35 -1.66 12.82
C GLN A 172 -3.83 -3.09 12.92
N LEU A 173 -2.67 -3.25 13.53
CA LEU A 173 -2.00 -4.54 13.71
C LEU A 173 -1.85 -4.86 15.21
N PRO A 174 -1.80 -6.15 15.57
CA PRO A 174 -1.36 -6.55 16.90
C PRO A 174 0.00 -5.95 17.26
N GLU A 175 0.20 -5.67 18.54
CA GLU A 175 1.47 -5.17 19.06
C GLU A 175 2.61 -6.16 18.76
N ARG A 176 3.74 -5.63 18.31
CA ARG A 176 4.94 -6.38 17.94
C ARG A 176 6.16 -5.47 17.96
N HIS A 177 7.35 -6.04 18.03
CA HIS A 177 8.58 -5.27 17.97
C HIS A 177 8.77 -4.70 16.55
N VAL A 178 8.77 -3.37 16.40
CA VAL A 178 8.91 -2.70 15.09
C VAL A 178 10.26 -2.01 15.01
N LEU A 179 10.99 -2.31 13.95
CA LEU A 179 12.27 -1.71 13.60
C LEU A 179 12.13 -1.01 12.25
N CYS A 180 12.74 0.16 12.11
CA CYS A 180 12.57 1.02 10.94
C CYS A 180 13.72 0.87 9.94
N ARG A 181 14.83 0.25 10.36
CA ARG A 181 16.06 0.19 9.59
C ARG A 181 16.68 -1.21 9.61
N VAL A 182 17.41 -1.53 8.55
CA VAL A 182 18.06 -2.84 8.39
C VAL A 182 19.14 -3.06 9.44
N ASP A 183 19.91 -2.03 9.79
CA ASP A 183 20.94 -2.12 10.85
C ASP A 183 20.34 -2.43 12.22
N GLU A 184 19.16 -1.90 12.54
CA GLU A 184 18.44 -2.23 13.76
C GLU A 184 18.01 -3.71 13.77
N VAL A 185 17.53 -4.23 12.64
CA VAL A 185 17.16 -5.65 12.49
C VAL A 185 18.39 -6.54 12.67
N MET A 186 19.52 -6.18 12.07
CA MET A 186 20.76 -6.94 12.24
C MET A 186 21.22 -6.94 13.70
N ALA A 187 21.15 -5.79 14.38
CA ALA A 187 21.48 -5.71 15.79
C ALA A 187 20.52 -6.54 16.67
N TRP A 188 19.24 -6.61 16.32
CA TRP A 188 18.26 -7.46 17.01
C TRP A 188 18.60 -8.94 16.83
N LEU A 189 18.90 -9.38 15.60
CA LEU A 189 19.29 -10.76 15.30
C LEU A 189 20.58 -11.20 16.03
N ASP A 190 21.52 -10.28 16.25
CA ASP A 190 22.79 -10.58 16.92
C ASP A 190 22.68 -10.76 18.45
N HIS A 191 21.63 -10.23 19.08
CA HIS A 191 21.48 -10.18 20.54
C HIS A 191 20.28 -10.98 21.08
N SER A 192 19.55 -11.68 20.21
CA SER A 192 18.36 -12.47 20.54
C SER A 192 18.70 -13.96 20.67
#